data_AF-A0A7W9HUP6-F1
#
_entry.id   AF-A0A7W9HUP6-F1
#
_cell.length_a   1.000
_cell.length_b   1.000
_cell.length_c   1.000
_cell.angle_alpha   90.00
_cell.angle_beta   90.00
_cell.angle_gamma   90.00
#
_symmetry.space_group_name_H-M   'P 1'
#
loop_
_entity.id
_entity.type
_entity.pdbx_description
1 polymer ?
#
loop_
_entity_poly.entity_id
_entity_poly.type
_entity_poly.pdbx_seq_one_letter_code
_entity_poly.pdbx_strand_id
1 'polypeptide(L)'
;MDYTAWPSFAAVLDRLCTMPRSATGRPYSNVELGQAIGVTHSYVAQLRKGLREPTLATVLAVAEALDVHPAFFVGGRRDRTADLPGRPFAVKLNRLFTLVHPPGQGEMTPEAVAAAVRRRAEESGDTGWTIAPNTIRDLRSGKNSNPKLKHVVALAMAFGAEPAYFFDEELAAQVEEQLETHRVMDSLGVNEVILRATATSPSSEVRTKALLALVRALRPEVEHEEVRRLLERPDHEPPVLDDAGPEVIDDEAAD
;
A
#
# COMPACT_ATOMS: atom_id res chain seq x y z
N MET A 1 -0.08 5.83 -5.20
CA MET A 1 -0.77 6.83 -4.38
C MET A 1 0.14 7.24 -3.23
N ASP A 2 0.46 8.54 -3.09
CA ASP A 2 1.24 9.05 -1.95
C ASP A 2 0.37 9.04 -0.69
N TYR A 3 0.45 7.95 0.09
CA TYR A 3 -0.25 7.79 1.37
C TYR A 3 0.18 8.81 2.43
N THR A 4 1.31 9.50 2.23
CA THR A 4 1.85 10.58 3.08
C THR A 4 0.98 11.83 3.12
N ALA A 5 0.01 11.98 2.19
CA ALA A 5 -0.90 13.13 2.15
C ALA A 5 -2.28 12.88 2.78
N TRP A 6 -2.60 11.66 3.21
CA TRP A 6 -3.93 11.38 3.76
C TRP A 6 -4.07 11.93 5.20
N PRO A 7 -5.21 12.58 5.55
CA PRO A 7 -5.42 13.07 6.91
C PRO A 7 -5.39 11.95 7.95
N SER A 8 -4.95 12.26 9.16
CA SER A 8 -4.96 11.30 10.27
C SER A 8 -6.38 10.87 10.64
N PHE A 9 -6.51 9.71 11.29
CA PHE A 9 -7.80 9.24 11.83
C PHE A 9 -8.53 10.33 12.62
N ALA A 10 -7.80 11.05 13.48
CA ALA A 10 -8.33 12.13 14.29
C ALA A 10 -8.92 13.26 13.44
N ALA A 11 -8.20 13.68 12.40
CA ALA A 11 -8.66 14.71 11.47
C ALA A 11 -9.89 14.27 10.67
N VAL A 12 -9.91 13.02 10.19
CA VAL A 12 -11.08 12.46 9.49
C VAL A 12 -12.28 12.38 10.43
N LEU A 13 -12.08 11.87 11.66
CA LEU A 13 -13.13 11.75 12.67
C LEU A 13 -13.71 13.11 13.07
N ASP A 14 -12.84 14.09 13.34
CA ASP A 14 -13.28 15.43 13.73
C ASP A 14 -14.09 16.11 12.63
N ARG A 15 -13.64 15.97 11.37
CA ARG A 15 -14.37 16.44 10.20
C ARG A 15 -15.74 15.77 10.07
N LEU A 16 -15.82 14.45 10.24
CA LEU A 16 -17.09 13.73 10.17
C LEU A 16 -18.05 14.15 11.28
N CYS A 17 -17.55 14.35 12.50
CA CYS A 17 -18.37 14.75 13.63
C CYS A 17 -18.90 16.19 13.52
N THR A 18 -18.18 17.07 12.82
CA THR A 18 -18.56 18.49 12.66
C THR A 18 -19.50 18.72 11.48
N MET A 19 -19.62 17.78 10.55
CA MET A 19 -20.56 17.86 9.43
C MET A 19 -22.02 17.72 9.90
N PRO A 20 -22.94 18.56 9.38
CA PRO A 20 -24.37 18.39 9.63
C PRO A 20 -24.86 17.05 9.07
N ARG A 21 -25.60 16.27 9.88
CA ARG A 21 -26.22 15.02 9.42
C ARG A 21 -27.44 15.32 8.56
N SER A 22 -27.63 14.57 7.47
CA SER A 22 -28.84 14.69 6.64
C SER A 22 -30.13 14.39 7.42
N ALA A 23 -30.08 13.50 8.41
CA ALA A 23 -31.24 13.09 9.19
C ALA A 23 -31.71 14.13 10.23
N THR A 24 -30.79 14.84 10.90
CA THR A 24 -31.11 15.74 12.02
C THR A 24 -30.71 17.19 11.79
N GLY A 25 -29.92 17.48 10.75
CA GLY A 25 -29.32 18.80 10.50
C GLY A 25 -28.27 19.22 11.52
N ARG A 26 -27.94 18.38 12.52
CA ARG A 26 -26.99 18.70 13.60
C ARG A 26 -25.73 17.84 13.52
N PRO A 27 -24.55 18.40 13.84
CA PRO A 27 -23.31 17.63 14.00
C PRO A 27 -23.43 16.54 15.08
N TYR A 28 -22.56 15.55 15.02
CA TYR A 28 -22.44 14.54 16.07
C TYR A 28 -21.72 15.12 17.29
N SER A 29 -22.38 15.13 18.45
CA SER A 29 -21.72 15.47 19.71
C SER A 29 -20.87 14.30 20.22
N ASN A 30 -19.88 14.59 21.06
CA ASN A 30 -19.07 13.54 21.70
C ASN A 30 -19.89 12.62 22.61
N VAL A 31 -20.99 13.13 23.17
CA VAL A 31 -21.91 12.35 24.02
C VAL A 31 -22.71 11.37 23.17
N GLU A 32 -23.33 11.83 22.09
CA GLU A 32 -24.08 10.98 21.17
C GLU A 32 -23.19 9.89 20.56
N LEU A 33 -22.00 10.27 20.05
CA LEU A 33 -21.09 9.29 19.45
C LEU A 33 -20.56 8.30 20.49
N GLY A 34 -20.24 8.76 21.70
CA GLY A 34 -19.79 7.90 22.78
C GLY A 34 -20.85 6.85 23.15
N GLN A 35 -22.12 7.28 23.27
CA GLN A 35 -23.24 6.38 23.49
C GLN A 35 -23.42 5.37 22.36
N ALA A 36 -23.33 5.83 21.10
CA ALA A 36 -23.51 4.97 19.93
C ALA A 36 -22.48 3.84 19.83
N ILE A 37 -21.21 4.12 20.20
CA ILE A 37 -20.12 3.13 20.11
C ILE A 37 -19.76 2.47 21.45
N GLY A 38 -20.52 2.75 22.52
CA GLY A 38 -20.33 2.14 23.85
C GLY A 38 -19.08 2.60 24.60
N VAL A 39 -18.65 3.86 24.42
CA VAL A 39 -17.48 4.44 25.10
C VAL A 39 -17.81 5.79 25.76
N THR A 40 -16.90 6.31 26.58
CA THR A 40 -17.10 7.61 27.23
C THR A 40 -16.92 8.77 26.25
N HIS A 41 -17.69 9.85 26.44
CA HIS A 41 -17.55 11.08 25.64
C HIS A 41 -16.12 11.68 25.73
N SER A 42 -15.46 11.53 26.89
CA SER A 42 -14.07 11.94 27.08
C SER A 42 -13.11 11.14 26.19
N TYR A 43 -13.35 9.84 26.01
CA TYR A 43 -12.56 9.02 25.09
C TYR A 43 -12.76 9.46 23.63
N VAL A 44 -14.00 9.75 23.21
CA VAL A 44 -14.28 10.32 21.88
C VAL A 44 -13.55 11.64 21.67
N ALA A 45 -13.55 12.54 22.66
CA ALA A 45 -12.83 13.80 22.59
C ALA A 45 -11.31 13.60 22.43
N GLN A 46 -10.74 12.60 23.09
CA GLN A 46 -9.32 12.25 22.94
C GLN A 46 -9.01 11.67 21.56
N LEU A 47 -9.89 10.84 21.01
CA LEU A 47 -9.75 10.31 19.64
C LEU A 47 -9.76 11.44 18.59
N ARG A 48 -10.73 12.36 18.67
CA ARG A 48 -10.84 13.51 17.77
C ARG A 48 -9.64 14.45 17.80
N LYS A 49 -8.99 14.56 18.96
CA LYS A 49 -7.78 15.38 19.15
C LYS A 49 -6.48 14.62 18.81
N GLY A 50 -6.55 13.35 18.42
CA GLY A 50 -5.38 12.52 18.16
C GLY A 50 -4.57 12.17 19.41
N LEU A 51 -5.13 12.37 20.61
CA LEU A 51 -4.47 12.05 21.88
C LEU A 51 -4.54 10.56 22.21
N ARG A 52 -5.43 9.83 21.54
CA ARG A 52 -5.56 8.37 21.67
C ARG A 52 -5.60 7.70 20.32
N GLU A 53 -4.86 6.60 20.25
CA GLU A 53 -4.86 5.69 19.12
C GLU A 53 -6.09 4.78 19.17
N PRO A 54 -6.91 4.71 18.12
CA PRO A 54 -8.05 3.79 18.08
C PRO A 54 -7.60 2.35 17.85
N THR A 55 -8.40 1.41 18.33
CA THR A 55 -8.27 -0.01 17.96
C THR A 55 -9.07 -0.32 16.69
N LEU A 56 -8.80 -1.44 16.05
CA LEU A 56 -9.57 -1.92 14.88
C LEU A 56 -11.07 -1.91 15.19
N ALA A 57 -11.48 -2.49 16.32
CA ALA A 57 -12.88 -2.49 16.76
C ALA A 57 -13.45 -1.07 16.95
N THR A 58 -12.64 -0.14 17.47
CA THR A 58 -13.04 1.27 17.61
C THR A 58 -13.28 1.92 16.24
N VAL A 59 -12.41 1.67 15.26
CA VAL A 59 -12.57 2.19 13.90
C VAL A 59 -13.86 1.65 13.28
N LEU A 60 -14.12 0.35 13.41
CA LEU A 60 -15.34 -0.27 12.88
C LEU A 60 -16.60 0.31 13.52
N ALA A 61 -16.63 0.44 14.85
CA ALA A 61 -17.77 1.00 15.56
C ALA A 61 -18.02 2.48 15.23
N VAL A 62 -16.95 3.27 15.09
CA VAL A 62 -17.04 4.68 14.69
C VAL A 62 -17.54 4.80 13.25
N ALA A 63 -17.02 3.99 12.33
CA ALA A 63 -17.46 3.96 10.94
C ALA A 63 -18.95 3.60 10.86
N GLU A 64 -19.38 2.64 11.68
CA GLU A 64 -20.78 2.24 11.76
C GLU A 64 -21.69 3.37 12.25
N ALA A 65 -21.34 4.02 13.37
CA ALA A 65 -22.14 5.10 13.95
C ALA A 65 -22.24 6.34 13.06
N LEU A 66 -21.21 6.59 12.25
CA LEU A 66 -21.12 7.75 11.35
C LEU A 66 -21.62 7.45 9.93
N ASP A 67 -22.07 6.22 9.69
CA ASP A 67 -22.55 5.74 8.39
C ASP A 67 -21.52 5.94 7.25
N VAL A 68 -20.27 5.55 7.51
CA VAL A 68 -19.17 5.58 6.52
C VAL A 68 -18.47 4.23 6.45
N HIS A 69 -17.81 3.96 5.33
CA HIS A 69 -16.99 2.77 5.18
C HIS A 69 -15.70 2.90 6.02
N PRO A 70 -15.27 1.85 6.74
CA PRO A 70 -14.12 1.94 7.65
C PRO A 70 -12.80 2.21 6.92
N ALA A 71 -12.65 1.80 5.66
CA ALA A 71 -11.46 2.10 4.85
C ALA A 71 -11.27 3.62 4.64
N PHE A 72 -12.31 4.44 4.76
CA PHE A 72 -12.21 5.90 4.62
C PHE A 72 -11.21 6.52 5.61
N PHE A 73 -11.08 5.93 6.80
CA PHE A 73 -10.14 6.41 7.81
C PHE A 73 -8.67 6.20 7.43
N VAL A 74 -8.40 5.42 6.38
CA VAL A 74 -7.06 5.09 5.89
C VAL A 74 -6.90 5.36 4.39
N GLY A 75 -7.71 6.26 3.81
CA GLY A 75 -7.59 6.68 2.41
C GLY A 75 -8.40 5.87 1.41
N GLY A 76 -9.18 4.89 1.88
CA GLY A 76 -10.08 4.11 1.03
C GLY A 76 -11.43 4.80 0.77
N ARG A 77 -12.37 4.02 0.22
CA ARG A 77 -13.73 4.47 -0.12
C ARG A 77 -14.48 5.03 1.11
N ARG A 78 -15.34 6.02 0.86
CA ARG A 78 -16.19 6.66 1.88
C ARG A 78 -17.54 5.97 2.05
N ASP A 79 -18.16 5.61 0.94
CA ASP A 79 -19.57 5.18 0.90
C ASP A 79 -19.72 3.80 1.52
N ARG A 80 -20.75 3.60 2.36
CA ARG A 80 -21.02 2.29 2.95
C ARG A 80 -21.56 1.33 1.90
N THR A 81 -20.75 0.33 1.62
CA THR A 81 -21.06 -0.82 0.78
C THR A 81 -21.06 -2.11 1.64
N ALA A 82 -21.49 -3.23 1.06
CA ALA A 82 -21.66 -4.51 1.79
C ALA A 82 -20.34 -5.27 2.03
N ASP A 83 -19.24 -4.79 1.46
CA ASP A 83 -17.85 -5.24 1.50
C ASP A 83 -17.11 -4.92 2.82
N LEU A 84 -17.84 -4.80 3.92
CA LEU A 84 -17.26 -4.57 5.24
C LEU A 84 -16.38 -5.76 5.68
N PRO A 85 -15.45 -5.55 6.64
CA PRO A 85 -14.55 -6.61 7.11
C PRO A 85 -15.31 -7.81 7.68
N GLY A 86 -15.38 -8.89 6.91
CA GLY A 86 -16.05 -10.14 7.31
C GLY A 86 -15.10 -11.21 7.84
N ARG A 87 -13.81 -11.14 7.47
CA ARG A 87 -12.79 -12.10 7.92
C ARG A 87 -11.99 -11.58 9.13
N PRO A 88 -11.56 -12.47 10.04
CA PRO A 88 -10.68 -12.08 11.14
C PRO A 88 -9.37 -11.44 10.66
N PHE A 89 -8.85 -10.45 11.40
CA PHE A 89 -7.60 -9.76 11.06
C PHE A 89 -6.43 -10.73 10.82
N ALA A 90 -6.30 -11.75 11.67
CA ALA A 90 -5.27 -12.78 11.56
C ALA A 90 -5.31 -13.52 10.21
N VAL A 91 -6.51 -13.76 9.66
CA VAL A 91 -6.67 -14.42 8.36
C VAL A 91 -6.10 -13.55 7.25
N LYS A 92 -6.53 -12.28 7.15
CA LYS A 92 -6.03 -11.34 6.15
C LYS A 92 -4.51 -11.09 6.30
N LEU A 93 -4.03 -10.99 7.53
CA LEU A 93 -2.59 -10.84 7.79
C LEU A 93 -1.80 -12.05 7.32
N ASN A 94 -2.25 -13.27 7.65
CA ASN A 94 -1.57 -14.48 7.21
C ASN A 94 -1.63 -14.64 5.69
N ARG A 95 -2.68 -14.16 5.02
CA ARG A 95 -2.73 -14.12 3.55
C ARG A 95 -1.63 -13.24 2.97
N LEU A 96 -1.34 -12.07 3.55
CA LEU A 96 -0.20 -11.25 3.13
C LEU A 96 1.14 -11.95 3.38
N PHE A 97 1.35 -12.58 4.55
CA PHE A 97 2.56 -13.37 4.83
C PHE A 97 2.76 -14.48 3.81
N THR A 98 1.67 -15.17 3.49
CA THR A 98 1.71 -16.23 2.52
C THR A 98 1.99 -15.64 1.16
N LEU A 99 1.27 -14.63 0.66
CA LEU A 99 1.27 -14.12 -0.73
C LEU A 99 2.37 -13.12 -1.09
N VAL A 100 2.96 -12.44 -0.11
CA VAL A 100 3.95 -11.39 -0.34
C VAL A 100 5.30 -11.84 0.22
N HIS A 101 6.19 -12.29 -0.65
CA HIS A 101 7.58 -12.54 -0.31
C HIS A 101 8.50 -12.30 -1.53
N PRO A 102 9.78 -11.97 -1.33
CA PRO A 102 10.73 -11.82 -2.43
C PRO A 102 10.81 -13.10 -3.29
N PRO A 103 11.11 -12.98 -4.60
CA PRO A 103 11.29 -14.13 -5.47
C PRO A 103 12.40 -15.05 -4.93
N GLY A 104 12.12 -16.36 -4.90
CA GLY A 104 13.08 -17.36 -4.42
C GLY A 104 13.33 -17.38 -2.89
N GLN A 105 12.62 -16.55 -2.11
CA GLN A 105 12.64 -16.60 -0.66
C GLN A 105 11.33 -17.19 -0.10
N GLY A 106 11.40 -17.77 1.10
CA GLY A 106 10.21 -18.23 1.83
C GLY A 106 9.40 -17.07 2.42
N GLU A 107 8.34 -17.40 3.18
CA GLU A 107 7.52 -16.39 3.88
C GLU A 107 8.39 -15.40 4.68
N MET A 108 7.98 -14.14 4.69
CA MET A 108 8.63 -13.14 5.53
C MET A 108 8.55 -13.54 7.01
N THR A 109 9.65 -13.40 7.74
CA THR A 109 9.64 -13.63 9.20
C THR A 109 9.02 -12.42 9.92
N PRO A 110 8.47 -12.60 11.14
CA PRO A 110 8.04 -11.47 11.97
C PRO A 110 9.14 -10.42 12.18
N GLU A 111 10.40 -10.86 12.28
CA GLU A 111 11.58 -10.00 12.36
C GLU A 111 11.77 -9.17 11.09
N ALA A 112 11.68 -9.80 9.92
CA ALA A 112 11.80 -9.12 8.63
C ALA A 112 10.69 -8.07 8.44
N VAL A 113 9.45 -8.39 8.84
CA VAL A 113 8.32 -7.45 8.78
C VAL A 113 8.52 -6.28 9.76
N ALA A 114 8.97 -6.55 10.99
CA ALA A 114 9.27 -5.49 11.96
C ALA A 114 10.39 -4.56 11.46
N ALA A 115 11.41 -5.10 10.80
CA ALA A 115 12.46 -4.31 10.15
C ALA A 115 11.92 -3.51 8.96
N ALA A 116 11.03 -4.08 8.16
CA ALA A 116 10.40 -3.38 7.04
C ALA A 116 9.50 -2.21 7.49
N VAL A 117 8.77 -2.37 8.61
CA VAL A 117 8.01 -1.28 9.24
C VAL A 117 8.95 -0.14 9.63
N ARG A 118 10.06 -0.46 10.33
CA ARG A 118 11.02 0.54 10.77
C ARG A 118 11.67 1.29 9.62
N ARG A 119 12.05 0.59 8.55
CA ARG A 119 12.64 1.22 7.37
C ARG A 119 11.67 2.21 6.70
N ARG A 120 10.40 1.80 6.51
CA ARG A 120 9.38 2.70 5.93
C ARG A 120 9.05 3.89 6.82
N ALA A 121 9.13 3.70 8.14
CA ALA A 121 9.00 4.77 9.11
C ALA A 121 10.07 5.85 8.91
N GLU A 122 11.32 5.41 8.80
CA GLU A 122 12.48 6.27 8.56
C GLU A 122 12.35 7.00 7.20
N GLU A 123 11.95 6.30 6.15
CA GLU A 123 11.74 6.88 4.80
C GLU A 123 10.67 7.98 4.79
N SER A 124 9.64 7.86 5.61
CA SER A 124 8.52 8.81 5.67
C SER A 124 8.78 9.98 6.64
N GLY A 125 9.95 10.02 7.31
CA GLY A 125 10.28 11.01 8.34
C GLY A 125 9.48 10.86 9.63
N ASP A 126 8.67 9.81 9.75
CA ASP A 126 7.88 9.52 10.94
C ASP A 126 8.66 8.52 11.81
N THR A 127 9.35 9.02 12.84
CA THR A 127 10.20 8.21 13.72
C THR A 127 9.43 7.53 14.86
N GLY A 128 8.11 7.69 14.92
CA GLY A 128 7.28 7.33 16.09
C GLY A 128 6.76 5.89 16.13
N TRP A 129 7.03 5.04 15.15
CA TRP A 129 6.34 3.77 14.96
C TRP A 129 7.27 2.58 14.84
N THR A 130 7.14 1.66 15.79
CA THR A 130 7.75 0.34 15.77
C THR A 130 6.71 -0.70 16.17
N ILE A 131 6.86 -1.91 15.67
CA ILE A 131 6.09 -3.08 16.10
C ILE A 131 7.07 -4.18 16.46
N ALA A 132 6.89 -4.78 17.64
CA ALA A 132 7.76 -5.87 18.07
C ALA A 132 7.43 -7.16 17.30
N PRO A 133 8.42 -8.00 16.95
CA PRO A 133 8.18 -9.29 16.29
C PRO A 133 7.20 -10.19 17.06
N ASN A 134 7.24 -10.14 18.39
CA ASN A 134 6.31 -10.92 19.21
C ASN A 134 4.84 -10.45 19.07
N THR A 135 4.62 -9.14 18.96
CA THR A 135 3.29 -8.58 18.68
C THR A 135 2.77 -9.09 17.34
N ILE A 136 3.63 -9.18 16.31
CA ILE A 136 3.25 -9.73 15.01
C ILE A 136 2.83 -11.20 15.12
N ARG A 137 3.56 -12.02 15.91
CA ARG A 137 3.16 -13.41 16.18
C ARG A 137 1.80 -13.52 16.88
N ASP A 138 1.55 -12.68 17.88
CA ASP A 138 0.27 -12.62 18.59
C ASP A 138 -0.88 -12.23 17.65
N LEU A 139 -0.63 -11.32 16.69
CA LEU A 139 -1.60 -10.95 15.66
C LEU A 139 -1.86 -12.09 14.66
N ARG A 140 -0.80 -12.76 14.19
CA ARG A 140 -0.89 -13.90 13.25
C ARG A 140 -1.64 -15.08 13.84
N SER A 141 -1.44 -15.36 15.12
CA SER A 141 -2.14 -16.44 15.84
C SER A 141 -3.59 -16.09 16.21
N GLY A 142 -3.99 -14.82 16.08
CA GLY A 142 -5.31 -14.35 16.51
C GLY A 142 -5.46 -14.15 18.03
N LYS A 143 -4.42 -14.42 18.82
CA LYS A 143 -4.40 -14.14 20.27
C LYS A 143 -4.65 -12.66 20.55
N ASN A 144 -4.12 -11.79 19.68
CA ASN A 144 -4.52 -10.39 19.62
C ASN A 144 -5.35 -10.16 18.35
N SER A 145 -6.67 -10.20 18.46
CA SER A 145 -7.57 -9.97 17.33
C SER A 145 -7.92 -8.49 17.11
N ASN A 146 -7.56 -7.60 18.04
CA ASN A 146 -7.93 -6.18 18.02
C ASN A 146 -6.69 -5.27 18.02
N PRO A 147 -5.92 -5.22 16.90
CA PRO A 147 -4.76 -4.34 16.77
C PRO A 147 -5.14 -2.87 16.87
N LYS A 148 -4.16 -2.03 17.22
CA LYS A 148 -4.27 -0.57 17.06
C LYS A 148 -4.25 -0.20 15.58
N LEU A 149 -4.97 0.84 15.17
CA LEU A 149 -5.06 1.27 13.77
C LEU A 149 -3.68 1.51 13.16
N LYS A 150 -2.79 2.22 13.86
CA LYS A 150 -1.41 2.40 13.42
C LYS A 150 -0.66 1.10 13.12
N HIS A 151 -0.92 0.02 13.85
CA HIS A 151 -0.29 -1.28 13.56
C HIS A 151 -0.88 -1.91 12.30
N VAL A 152 -2.18 -1.75 12.06
CA VAL A 152 -2.84 -2.21 10.83
C VAL A 152 -2.22 -1.51 9.61
N VAL A 153 -2.13 -0.18 9.66
CA VAL A 153 -1.51 0.64 8.60
C VAL A 153 -0.05 0.25 8.38
N ALA A 154 0.74 0.14 9.46
CA ALA A 154 2.14 -0.24 9.39
C ALA A 154 2.37 -1.61 8.75
N LEU A 155 1.55 -2.60 9.12
CA LEU A 155 1.65 -3.94 8.57
C LEU A 155 1.30 -3.95 7.07
N ALA A 156 0.22 -3.28 6.67
CA ALA A 156 -0.14 -3.16 5.25
C ALA A 156 1.02 -2.58 4.44
N MET A 157 1.53 -1.43 4.89
CA MET A 157 2.65 -0.75 4.25
C MET A 157 3.91 -1.62 4.22
N ALA A 158 4.23 -2.36 5.29
CA ALA A 158 5.40 -3.25 5.32
C ALA A 158 5.35 -4.33 4.22
N PHE A 159 4.16 -4.85 3.93
CA PHE A 159 3.90 -5.77 2.82
C PHE A 159 3.72 -5.07 1.47
N GLY A 160 3.78 -3.74 1.41
CA GLY A 160 3.48 -2.99 0.18
C GLY A 160 2.01 -3.02 -0.22
N ALA A 161 1.12 -3.45 0.69
CA ALA A 161 -0.32 -3.43 0.48
C ALA A 161 -0.91 -2.10 0.93
N GLU A 162 -2.03 -1.73 0.31
CA GLU A 162 -2.84 -0.59 0.73
C GLU A 162 -3.48 -0.85 2.11
N PRO A 163 -3.43 0.09 3.08
CA PRO A 163 -4.08 -0.09 4.38
C PRO A 163 -5.57 -0.45 4.30
N ALA A 164 -6.27 0.04 3.27
CA ALA A 164 -7.66 -0.29 2.98
C ALA A 164 -7.90 -1.80 2.82
N TYR A 165 -6.88 -2.59 2.44
CA TYR A 165 -6.94 -4.06 2.36
C TYR A 165 -7.56 -4.70 3.61
N PHE A 166 -7.24 -4.20 4.81
CA PHE A 166 -7.78 -4.78 6.04
C PHE A 166 -9.24 -4.39 6.33
N PHE A 167 -9.74 -3.35 5.68
CA PHE A 167 -11.05 -2.74 5.94
C PHE A 167 -12.08 -2.96 4.83
N ASP A 168 -11.63 -3.38 3.65
CA ASP A 168 -12.43 -3.54 2.44
C ASP A 168 -12.26 -4.98 1.95
N GLU A 169 -13.37 -5.72 1.89
CA GLU A 169 -13.36 -7.14 1.55
C GLU A 169 -13.28 -7.37 0.04
N GLU A 170 -13.87 -6.48 -0.75
CA GLU A 170 -13.80 -6.52 -2.20
C GLU A 170 -12.37 -6.22 -2.67
N LEU A 171 -11.76 -5.15 -2.15
CA LEU A 171 -10.36 -4.82 -2.41
C LEU A 171 -9.44 -5.95 -1.98
N ALA A 172 -9.69 -6.57 -0.82
CA ALA A 172 -8.89 -7.69 -0.36
C ALA A 172 -8.97 -8.89 -1.30
N ALA A 173 -10.16 -9.22 -1.81
CA ALA A 173 -10.33 -10.30 -2.76
C ALA A 173 -9.59 -10.02 -4.08
N GLN A 174 -9.69 -8.80 -4.61
CA GLN A 174 -9.00 -8.39 -5.84
C GLN A 174 -7.47 -8.47 -5.69
N VAL A 175 -6.93 -7.92 -4.59
CA VAL A 175 -5.49 -7.96 -4.30
C VAL A 175 -5.00 -9.39 -4.14
N GLU A 176 -5.76 -10.25 -3.44
CA GLU A 176 -5.40 -11.66 -3.25
C GLU A 176 -5.42 -12.43 -4.58
N GLU A 177 -6.43 -12.24 -5.43
CA GLU A 177 -6.53 -12.89 -6.75
C GLU A 177 -5.36 -12.50 -7.66
N GLN A 178 -4.98 -11.23 -7.67
CA GLN A 178 -3.83 -10.74 -8.45
C GLN A 178 -2.52 -11.37 -7.96
N LEU A 179 -2.30 -11.42 -6.64
CA LEU A 179 -1.10 -12.01 -6.06
C LEU A 179 -1.04 -13.53 -6.29
N GLU A 180 -2.18 -14.22 -6.21
CA GLU A 180 -2.26 -15.66 -6.51
C GLU A 180 -1.97 -15.96 -7.98
N THR A 181 -2.51 -15.15 -8.88
CA THR A 181 -2.22 -15.28 -10.32
C THR A 181 -0.73 -15.14 -10.59
N HIS A 182 -0.08 -14.11 -10.01
CA HIS A 182 1.35 -13.89 -10.15
C HIS A 182 2.16 -15.09 -9.64
N ARG A 183 1.77 -15.66 -8.50
CA ARG A 183 2.38 -16.85 -7.92
C ARG A 183 2.32 -18.07 -8.82
N VAL A 184 1.16 -18.31 -9.43
CA VAL A 184 1.01 -19.42 -10.37
C VAL A 184 1.96 -19.21 -11.54
N MET A 185 2.06 -17.99 -12.08
CA MET A 185 3.01 -17.66 -13.16
C MET A 185 4.47 -17.87 -12.75
N ASP A 186 4.86 -17.45 -11.54
CA ASP A 186 6.20 -17.68 -10.98
C ASP A 186 6.50 -19.17 -10.85
N SER A 187 5.57 -19.95 -10.28
CA SER A 187 5.74 -21.39 -10.07
C SER A 187 5.85 -22.18 -11.38
N LEU A 188 5.21 -21.69 -12.44
CA LEU A 188 5.27 -22.28 -13.79
C LEU A 188 6.50 -21.80 -14.59
N GLY A 189 7.38 -20.99 -14.01
CA GLY A 189 8.58 -20.49 -14.68
C GLY A 189 8.31 -19.52 -15.83
N VAL A 190 7.10 -18.95 -15.91
CA VAL A 190 6.67 -18.10 -17.03
C VAL A 190 7.55 -16.85 -17.13
N ASN A 191 7.97 -16.29 -15.99
CA ASN A 191 8.90 -15.16 -15.94
C ASN A 191 10.28 -15.48 -16.52
N GLU A 192 10.77 -16.70 -16.32
CA GLU A 192 12.05 -17.16 -16.90
C GLU A 192 11.94 -17.33 -18.42
N VAL A 193 10.81 -17.87 -18.90
CA VAL A 193 10.51 -17.98 -20.34
C VAL A 193 10.44 -16.60 -21.01
N ILE A 194 9.81 -15.62 -20.34
CA ILE A 194 9.73 -14.23 -20.80
C ILE A 194 11.12 -13.59 -20.86
N LEU A 195 11.92 -13.69 -19.79
CA LEU A 195 13.29 -13.18 -19.73
C LEU A 195 14.15 -13.78 -20.86
N ARG A 196 14.07 -15.09 -21.06
CA ARG A 196 14.76 -15.77 -22.15
C ARG A 196 14.30 -15.25 -23.50
N ALA A 197 12.99 -15.10 -23.71
CA ALA A 197 12.44 -14.56 -24.95
C ALA A 197 12.89 -13.12 -25.23
N THR A 198 13.02 -12.26 -24.21
CA THR A 198 13.61 -10.91 -24.39
C THR A 198 15.08 -10.97 -24.81
N ALA A 199 15.85 -11.90 -24.26
CA ALA A 199 17.28 -12.02 -24.49
C ALA A 199 17.63 -12.71 -25.82
N THR A 200 16.78 -13.63 -26.31
CA THR A 200 17.11 -14.50 -27.45
C THR A 200 16.22 -14.32 -28.67
N SER A 201 15.09 -13.61 -28.58
CA SER A 201 14.18 -13.49 -29.72
C SER A 201 14.69 -12.46 -30.75
N PRO A 202 14.84 -12.83 -32.03
CA PRO A 202 15.18 -11.90 -33.10
C PRO A 202 13.98 -11.00 -33.49
N SER A 203 12.76 -11.36 -33.14
CA SER A 203 11.54 -10.59 -33.44
C SER A 203 11.33 -9.43 -32.48
N SER A 204 11.23 -8.21 -33.01
CA SER A 204 10.94 -6.99 -32.24
C SER A 204 9.59 -7.10 -31.51
N GLU A 205 8.57 -7.64 -32.16
CA GLU A 205 7.23 -7.78 -31.58
C GLU A 205 7.22 -8.73 -30.37
N VAL A 206 7.99 -9.83 -30.43
CA VAL A 206 8.10 -10.78 -29.33
C VAL A 206 8.91 -10.19 -28.18
N ARG A 207 9.97 -9.42 -28.45
CA ARG A 207 10.73 -8.70 -27.41
C ARG A 207 9.87 -7.65 -26.71
N THR A 208 9.09 -6.85 -27.44
CA THR A 208 8.19 -5.85 -26.86
C THR A 208 7.10 -6.49 -26.00
N LYS A 209 6.48 -7.57 -26.47
CA LYS A 209 5.49 -8.32 -25.67
C LYS A 209 6.11 -8.93 -24.40
N ALA A 210 7.32 -9.46 -24.50
CA ALA A 210 8.04 -10.04 -23.37
C ALA A 210 8.49 -8.96 -22.37
N LEU A 211 8.95 -7.80 -22.84
CA LEU A 211 9.32 -6.67 -21.99
C LEU A 211 8.10 -6.08 -21.27
N LEU A 212 6.95 -5.96 -21.94
CA LEU A 212 5.67 -5.61 -21.31
C LEU A 212 5.28 -6.59 -20.21
N ALA A 213 5.46 -7.90 -20.44
CA ALA A 213 5.16 -8.92 -19.43
C ALA A 213 6.13 -8.82 -18.22
N LEU A 214 7.41 -8.53 -18.45
CA LEU A 214 8.41 -8.26 -17.42
C LEU A 214 8.09 -7.02 -16.58
N VAL A 215 7.70 -5.93 -17.23
CA VAL A 215 7.32 -4.69 -16.52
C VAL A 215 6.12 -4.94 -15.61
N ARG A 216 5.13 -5.73 -16.06
CA ARG A 216 4.00 -6.12 -15.20
C ARG A 216 4.41 -6.98 -14.02
N ALA A 217 5.33 -7.93 -14.22
CA ALA A 217 5.84 -8.77 -13.14
C ALA A 217 6.64 -7.98 -12.09
N LEU A 218 7.37 -6.94 -12.53
CA LEU A 218 8.20 -6.11 -11.64
C LEU A 218 7.44 -4.96 -11.00
N ARG A 219 6.42 -4.42 -11.68
CA ARG A 219 5.60 -3.29 -11.21
C ARG A 219 4.13 -3.49 -11.62
N PRO A 220 3.31 -4.17 -10.80
CA PRO A 220 1.91 -4.45 -11.12
C PRO A 220 1.03 -3.18 -11.20
N GLU A 221 1.51 -2.05 -10.66
CA GLU A 221 0.79 -0.78 -10.57
C GLU A 221 0.88 0.10 -11.84
N VAL A 222 1.71 -0.27 -12.83
CA VAL A 222 1.96 0.57 -14.01
C VAL A 222 0.96 0.24 -15.11
N GLU A 223 0.20 1.26 -15.56
CA GLU A 223 -0.79 1.08 -16.62
C GLU A 223 -0.16 0.67 -17.96
N HIS A 224 -0.81 -0.28 -18.64
CA HIS A 224 -0.35 -0.89 -19.89
C HIS A 224 -0.03 0.13 -21.00
N GLU A 225 -0.78 1.23 -21.02
CA GLU A 225 -0.67 2.28 -22.03
C GLU A 225 0.62 3.11 -21.85
N GLU A 226 1.06 3.31 -20.60
CA GLU A 226 2.23 4.12 -20.28
C GLU A 226 3.52 3.37 -20.62
N VAL A 227 3.56 2.07 -20.32
CA VAL A 227 4.64 1.16 -20.76
C VAL A 227 4.68 1.06 -22.27
N ARG A 228 3.52 0.92 -22.92
CA ARG A 228 3.42 0.85 -24.38
C ARG A 228 3.93 2.12 -25.04
N ARG A 229 3.54 3.30 -24.55
CA ARG A 229 4.04 4.60 -25.04
C ARG A 229 5.54 4.75 -24.87
N LEU A 230 6.13 4.28 -23.77
CA LEU A 230 7.58 4.30 -23.55
C LEU A 230 8.34 3.41 -24.52
N LEU A 231 7.75 2.26 -24.90
CA LEU A 231 8.33 1.31 -25.86
C LEU A 231 8.09 1.68 -27.32
N GLU A 232 7.03 2.43 -27.60
CA GLU A 232 6.69 2.97 -28.92
C GLU A 232 7.30 4.36 -29.15
N ARG A 233 8.09 4.90 -28.20
CA ARG A 233 8.92 6.08 -28.49
C ARG A 233 9.87 5.68 -29.62
N PRO A 234 9.85 6.37 -30.77
CA PRO A 234 10.86 6.16 -31.79
C PRO A 234 12.21 6.43 -31.13
N ASP A 235 13.16 5.51 -31.35
CA ASP A 235 14.51 5.53 -30.81
C ASP A 235 15.02 6.98 -30.75
N HIS A 236 15.36 7.45 -29.55
CA HIS A 236 16.23 8.61 -29.47
C HIS A 236 17.53 8.17 -30.11
N GLU A 237 17.76 8.68 -31.31
CA GLU A 237 19.03 8.62 -32.01
C GLU A 237 20.13 8.81 -30.96
N PRO A 238 21.04 7.83 -30.78
CA PRO A 238 22.10 7.97 -29.80
C PRO A 238 22.84 9.28 -30.11
N PRO A 239 23.28 10.04 -29.09
CA PRO A 239 23.97 11.28 -29.34
C PRO A 239 25.14 10.98 -30.28
N VAL A 240 25.10 11.59 -31.46
CA VAL A 240 26.22 11.55 -32.40
C VAL A 240 27.39 12.13 -31.62
N LEU A 241 28.34 11.27 -31.25
CA LEU A 241 29.65 11.72 -30.84
C LEU A 241 30.22 12.39 -32.07
N ASP A 242 30.23 13.72 -32.03
CA ASP A 242 30.81 14.54 -33.08
C ASP A 242 32.27 14.08 -33.25
N ASP A 243 32.57 13.52 -34.43
CA ASP A 243 33.92 13.15 -34.85
C ASP A 243 34.67 14.43 -35.20
N ALA A 244 34.84 15.30 -34.19
CA ALA A 244 35.80 16.36 -34.23
C ALA A 244 37.17 15.70 -34.07
N GLY A 245 37.79 15.41 -35.22
CA GLY A 245 39.18 14.99 -35.30
C GLY A 245 40.09 15.89 -34.46
N PRO A 246 41.25 15.39 -34.02
CA PRO A 246 42.07 16.06 -33.02
C PRO A 246 42.44 17.47 -33.50
N GLU A 247 42.00 18.48 -32.75
CA GLU A 247 42.47 19.85 -32.87
C GLU A 247 43.99 19.84 -32.65
N VAL A 248 44.71 20.09 -33.74
CA VAL A 248 46.16 20.32 -33.73
C VAL A 248 46.38 21.59 -32.92
N ILE A 249 46.96 21.44 -31.73
CA ILE A 249 47.48 22.57 -30.97
C ILE A 249 48.78 22.98 -31.64
N ASP A 250 48.72 24.03 -32.47
CA ASP A 250 49.91 24.71 -32.96
C ASP A 250 50.55 25.47 -31.79
N ASP A 251 51.68 24.95 -31.31
CA ASP A 251 52.58 25.59 -30.36
C ASP A 251 53.44 26.61 -31.11
N GLU A 252 52.91 27.84 -31.25
CA GLU A 252 53.68 28.98 -31.75
C GLU A 252 54.23 29.78 -30.56
N ALA A 253 55.47 29.46 -30.20
CA ALA A 253 56.33 30.30 -29.41
C ALA A 253 56.58 31.65 -30.11
N ALA A 254 56.55 32.76 -29.37
CA ALA A 254 57.68 33.68 -29.21
C ALA A 254 57.33 34.96 -28.42
N ASP A 255 58.33 35.38 -27.65
CA ASP A 255 58.60 36.68 -27.00
C ASP A 255 57.86 37.09 -25.71
#